data_AF-A0A954P9Q8-F1
#
_entry.id   AF-A0A954P9Q8-F1
#
_cell.length_a   1.000
_cell.length_b   1.000
_cell.length_c   1.000
_cell.angle_alpha   90.00
_cell.angle_beta   90.00
_cell.angle_gamma   90.00
#
_symmetry.space_group_name_H-M   'P 1'
#
loop_
_entity.id
_entity.type
_entity.pdbx_description
1 polymer ?
#
loop_
_entity_poly.entity_id
_entity_poly.type
_entity_poly.pdbx_seq_one_letter_code
_entity_poly.pdbx_strand_id
1 'polypeptide(L)'
;REIWGYRDWVIGAINRNLPFDRFTIEQIAGDLLPNPGEDQLIATAFHRNTMTQNEGGTSDEEFRVAAVVDRVNTTMAVWMGTTMACAQCHTHKYDPITQHEYFSIYAMLNQSADADRKDETPVHSFFTEGQRAKKSELEKEISSMEKRFASPDPAWLGGLSKWDAEFPRDLRWETPKPDKVAMT
;
A
#
# COMPACT_ATOMS: atom_id res chain seq x y z
N ARG A 1 11.79 -0.15 -2.86
CA ARG A 1 10.58 -0.76 -2.24
C ARG A 1 10.95 -1.70 -1.10
N GLU A 2 10.21 -1.71 0.00
CA GLU A 2 10.30 -2.75 1.05
C GLU A 2 9.19 -3.79 0.84
N ILE A 3 9.53 -5.08 0.78
CA ILE A 3 8.59 -6.15 0.37
C ILE A 3 8.62 -7.37 1.30
N TRP A 4 9.14 -7.21 2.52
CA TRP A 4 9.31 -8.30 3.48
C TRP A 4 7.98 -8.97 3.88
N GLY A 5 6.87 -8.23 3.90
CA GLY A 5 5.55 -8.78 4.21
C GLY A 5 5.10 -9.86 3.23
N TYR A 6 5.33 -9.64 1.93
CA TYR A 6 5.06 -10.63 0.90
C TYR A 6 5.96 -11.86 1.03
N ARG A 7 7.26 -11.67 1.28
CA ARG A 7 8.19 -12.78 1.53
C ARG A 7 7.71 -13.64 2.71
N ASP A 8 7.38 -13.00 3.83
CA ASP A 8 6.94 -13.70 5.03
C ASP A 8 5.60 -14.40 4.81
N TRP A 9 4.69 -13.79 4.03
CA TRP A 9 3.46 -14.44 3.59
C TRP A 9 3.74 -15.69 2.75
N VAL A 10 4.66 -15.65 1.77
CA VAL A 10 5.01 -16.82 0.95
C VAL A 10 5.59 -17.94 1.81
N ILE A 11 6.55 -17.62 2.69
CA ILE A 11 7.14 -18.59 3.63
C ILE A 11 6.06 -19.18 4.52
N GLY A 12 5.19 -18.33 5.08
CA GLY A 12 4.07 -18.74 5.92
C GLY A 12 3.11 -19.67 5.19
N ALA A 13 2.72 -19.33 3.96
CA ALA A 13 1.83 -20.11 3.10
C ALA A 13 2.37 -21.52 2.82
N ILE A 14 3.67 -21.63 2.52
CA ILE A 14 4.34 -22.93 2.33
C ILE A 14 4.35 -23.71 3.66
N ASN A 15 4.79 -23.09 4.76
CA ASN A 15 4.91 -23.75 6.06
C ASN A 15 3.59 -24.31 6.60
N ARG A 16 2.48 -23.64 6.29
CA ARG A 16 1.12 -24.07 6.69
C ARG A 16 0.43 -24.94 5.64
N ASN A 17 1.14 -25.37 4.60
CA ASN A 17 0.61 -26.18 3.49
C ASN A 17 -0.66 -25.58 2.86
N LEU A 18 -0.64 -24.29 2.53
CA LEU A 18 -1.75 -23.66 1.82
C LEU A 18 -2.01 -24.42 0.50
N PRO A 19 -3.26 -24.85 0.24
CA PRO A 19 -3.60 -25.47 -1.03
C PRO A 19 -3.18 -24.63 -2.23
N PHE A 20 -2.63 -25.27 -3.25
CA PHE A 20 -1.99 -24.58 -4.37
C PHE A 20 -2.98 -23.71 -5.16
N ASP A 21 -4.21 -24.18 -5.36
CA ASP A 21 -5.30 -23.40 -5.95
C ASP A 21 -5.53 -22.08 -5.20
N ARG A 22 -5.53 -22.14 -3.87
CA ARG A 22 -5.70 -20.96 -3.03
C ARG A 22 -4.47 -20.05 -3.07
N PHE A 23 -3.27 -20.62 -3.02
CA PHE A 23 -2.01 -19.89 -3.15
C PHE A 23 -1.93 -19.11 -4.48
N THR A 24 -2.37 -19.73 -5.57
CA THR A 24 -2.44 -19.09 -6.89
C THR A 24 -3.46 -17.95 -6.91
N ILE A 25 -4.68 -18.17 -6.42
CA ILE A 25 -5.73 -17.15 -6.41
C ILE A 25 -5.29 -15.94 -5.57
N GLU A 26 -4.74 -16.15 -4.37
CA GLU A 26 -4.34 -15.05 -3.49
C GLU A 26 -3.18 -14.22 -4.08
N GLN A 27 -2.26 -14.82 -4.83
CA GLN A 27 -1.17 -14.06 -5.47
C GLN A 27 -1.56 -13.32 -6.75
N ILE A 28 -2.44 -13.90 -7.57
CA ILE A 28 -2.83 -13.30 -8.86
C ILE A 28 -3.95 -12.26 -8.66
N ALA A 29 -4.88 -12.51 -7.74
CA ALA A 29 -6.12 -11.75 -7.63
C ALA A 29 -6.66 -11.67 -6.18
N GLY A 30 -5.77 -11.70 -5.18
CA GLY A 30 -6.18 -11.70 -3.78
C GLY A 30 -6.94 -10.43 -3.37
N ASP A 31 -6.59 -9.29 -3.96
CA ASP A 31 -7.25 -7.99 -3.80
C ASP A 31 -8.62 -7.91 -4.48
N LEU A 32 -8.89 -8.76 -5.47
CA LEU A 32 -10.17 -8.85 -6.18
C LEU A 32 -11.16 -9.81 -5.49
N LEU A 33 -10.77 -10.48 -4.41
CA LEU A 33 -11.67 -11.37 -3.67
C LEU A 33 -12.72 -10.56 -2.90
N PRO A 34 -13.93 -11.11 -2.65
CA PRO A 34 -14.93 -10.43 -1.85
C PRO A 34 -14.43 -10.18 -0.42
N ASN A 35 -14.38 -8.91 0.01
CA ASN A 35 -13.88 -8.48 1.31
C ASN A 35 -12.50 -9.08 1.65
N PRO A 36 -11.45 -8.72 0.90
CA PRO A 36 -10.15 -9.35 1.04
C PRO A 36 -9.56 -9.02 2.43
N GLY A 37 -9.09 -10.05 3.13
CA GLY A 37 -8.32 -9.92 4.34
C GLY A 37 -6.91 -9.39 4.06
N GLU A 38 -6.24 -8.93 5.12
CA GLU A 38 -4.90 -8.34 5.05
C GLU A 38 -3.87 -9.28 4.38
N ASP A 39 -3.90 -10.58 4.71
CA ASP A 39 -3.02 -11.58 4.09
C ASP A 39 -3.23 -11.69 2.57
N GLN A 40 -4.46 -11.56 2.08
CA GLN A 40 -4.78 -11.66 0.65
C GLN A 40 -4.32 -10.40 -0.11
N LEU A 41 -4.39 -9.24 0.54
CA LEU A 41 -3.83 -7.98 0.02
C LEU A 41 -2.29 -8.07 -0.06
N ILE A 42 -1.66 -8.61 0.98
CA ILE A 42 -0.20 -8.84 1.01
C ILE A 42 0.21 -9.86 -0.06
N ALA A 43 -0.54 -10.94 -0.25
CA ALA A 43 -0.27 -11.96 -1.25
C ALA A 43 -0.24 -11.39 -2.69
N THR A 44 -1.15 -10.48 -2.99
CA THR A 44 -1.27 -9.83 -4.31
C THR A 44 -0.04 -8.97 -4.66
N ALA A 45 0.82 -8.68 -3.69
CA ALA A 45 2.08 -7.99 -3.93
C ALA A 45 3.02 -8.72 -4.90
N PHE A 46 2.75 -9.98 -5.28
CA PHE A 46 3.37 -10.64 -6.44
C PHE A 46 3.47 -9.68 -7.65
N HIS A 47 2.37 -9.01 -8.03
CA HIS A 47 2.34 -8.06 -9.15
C HIS A 47 3.00 -6.70 -8.84
N ARG A 48 3.43 -6.46 -7.61
CA ARG A 48 4.20 -5.29 -7.17
C ARG A 48 5.71 -5.58 -7.07
N ASN A 49 6.19 -6.75 -7.50
CA ASN A 49 7.62 -7.05 -7.54
C ASN A 49 8.29 -6.67 -8.88
N THR A 50 7.62 -5.87 -9.72
CA THR A 50 8.24 -5.30 -10.93
C THR A 50 9.40 -4.38 -10.56
N MET A 51 10.34 -4.19 -11.50
CA MET A 51 11.45 -3.26 -11.32
C MET A 51 10.97 -1.88 -10.87
N THR A 52 11.70 -1.28 -9.95
CA THR A 52 11.49 0.08 -9.45
C THR A 52 12.68 0.94 -9.83
N GLN A 53 12.42 2.17 -10.27
CA GLN A 53 13.48 3.14 -10.51
C GLN A 53 13.47 4.20 -9.40
N ASN A 54 14.65 4.70 -9.06
CA ASN A 54 14.83 5.84 -8.16
C ASN A 54 15.93 6.80 -8.67
N GLU A 55 16.54 6.47 -9.80
CA GLU A 55 17.40 7.37 -10.55
C GLU A 55 16.51 8.30 -11.38
N GLY A 56 16.58 9.61 -11.10
CA GLY A 56 15.74 10.58 -11.78
C GLY A 56 15.98 10.62 -13.29
N GLY A 57 14.96 10.97 -14.06
CA GLY A 57 15.06 11.17 -15.51
C GLY A 57 14.36 10.11 -16.37
N THR A 58 13.63 9.16 -15.78
CA THR A 58 12.76 8.26 -16.55
C THR A 58 11.39 8.86 -16.85
N SER A 59 10.76 8.40 -17.92
CA SER A 59 9.39 8.78 -18.27
C SER A 59 8.39 7.88 -17.53
N ASP A 60 7.37 8.46 -16.89
CA ASP A 60 6.33 7.71 -16.19
C ASP A 60 5.64 6.67 -17.09
N GLU A 61 5.38 7.02 -18.35
CA GLU A 61 4.75 6.11 -19.30
C GLU A 61 5.68 4.97 -19.72
N GLU A 62 6.97 5.24 -19.87
CA GLU A 62 7.96 4.18 -20.14
C GLU A 62 8.05 3.21 -18.96
N PHE A 63 8.10 3.73 -17.74
CA PHE A 63 8.11 2.92 -16.52
C PHE A 63 6.86 2.05 -16.40
N ARG A 64 5.67 2.64 -16.59
CA ARG A 64 4.39 1.92 -16.56
C ARG A 64 4.39 0.78 -17.57
N VAL A 65 4.81 1.04 -18.81
CA VAL A 65 4.86 0.02 -19.86
C VAL A 65 5.82 -1.12 -19.49
N ALA A 66 7.02 -0.79 -19.02
CA ALA A 66 8.01 -1.78 -18.59
C ALA A 66 7.49 -2.65 -17.44
N ALA A 67 6.82 -2.06 -16.45
CA ALA A 67 6.22 -2.78 -15.33
C ALA A 67 5.13 -3.76 -15.80
N VAL A 68 4.25 -3.35 -16.73
CA VAL A 68 3.21 -4.25 -17.25
C VAL A 68 3.82 -5.37 -18.09
N VAL A 69 4.83 -5.09 -18.92
CA VAL A 69 5.57 -6.12 -19.68
C VAL A 69 6.18 -7.17 -18.74
N ASP A 70 6.81 -6.72 -17.65
CA ASP A 70 7.40 -7.60 -16.65
C ASP A 70 6.33 -8.48 -15.97
N ARG A 71 5.16 -7.92 -15.63
CA ARG A 71 4.03 -8.70 -15.09
C ARG A 71 3.55 -9.75 -16.08
N VAL A 72 3.34 -9.41 -17.35
CA VAL A 72 2.89 -10.36 -18.38
C VAL A 72 3.87 -11.52 -18.48
N ASN A 73 5.15 -11.20 -18.64
CA ASN A 73 6.21 -12.18 -18.85
C ASN A 73 6.38 -13.08 -17.62
N THR A 74 6.42 -12.49 -16.42
CA THR A 74 6.59 -13.22 -15.16
C THR A 74 5.39 -14.11 -14.85
N THR A 75 4.17 -13.62 -15.03
CA THR A 75 2.94 -14.41 -14.79
C THR A 75 2.89 -15.64 -15.68
N MET A 76 3.19 -15.47 -16.97
CA MET A 76 3.21 -16.57 -17.92
C MET A 76 4.30 -17.59 -17.59
N ALA A 77 5.53 -17.12 -17.34
CA ALA A 77 6.64 -18.00 -17.03
C ALA A 77 6.41 -18.80 -15.73
N VAL A 78 5.89 -18.16 -14.68
CA VAL A 78 5.72 -18.76 -13.36
C VAL A 78 4.46 -19.64 -13.29
N TRP A 79 3.32 -19.18 -13.82
CA TRP A 79 2.04 -19.89 -13.63
C TRP A 79 1.59 -20.72 -14.82
N MET A 80 1.89 -20.28 -16.05
CA MET A 80 1.54 -21.05 -17.23
C MET A 80 2.64 -22.04 -17.62
N GLY A 81 3.80 -21.98 -16.95
CA GLY A 81 4.96 -22.84 -17.22
C GLY A 81 5.55 -22.64 -18.62
N THR A 82 5.23 -21.51 -19.26
CA THR A 82 5.69 -21.18 -20.61
C THR A 82 5.97 -19.69 -20.75
N THR A 83 6.95 -19.34 -21.57
CA THR A 83 7.27 -17.94 -21.83
C THR A 83 6.49 -17.41 -23.02
N MET A 84 6.13 -16.14 -22.98
CA MET A 84 5.61 -15.44 -24.16
C MET A 84 6.34 -14.14 -24.47
N ALA A 85 7.53 -13.93 -23.88
CA ALA A 85 8.29 -12.70 -24.06
C ALA A 85 8.65 -12.43 -25.53
N CYS A 86 8.89 -13.46 -26.36
CA CYS A 86 9.13 -13.24 -27.79
C CYS A 86 7.88 -12.69 -28.52
N ALA A 87 6.68 -13.03 -28.04
CA ALA A 87 5.41 -12.58 -28.59
C ALA A 87 5.22 -11.05 -28.46
N GLN A 88 6.00 -10.40 -27.59
CA GLN A 88 6.01 -8.95 -27.41
C GLN A 88 6.29 -8.19 -28.71
N CYS A 89 7.25 -8.66 -29.51
CA CYS A 89 7.72 -7.96 -30.70
C CYS A 89 7.23 -8.60 -32.02
N HIS A 90 6.96 -9.91 -32.02
CA HIS A 90 6.50 -10.64 -33.20
C HIS A 90 5.73 -11.89 -32.75
N THR A 91 4.84 -12.45 -33.57
CA THR A 91 4.24 -13.77 -33.26
C THR A 91 5.31 -14.78 -32.89
N HIS A 92 5.08 -15.51 -31.80
CA HIS A 92 6.05 -16.43 -31.23
C HIS A 92 6.49 -17.46 -32.28
N LYS A 93 7.79 -17.74 -32.32
CA LYS A 93 8.40 -18.51 -33.42
C LYS A 93 7.97 -19.98 -33.44
N TYR A 94 7.82 -20.58 -32.26
CA TYR A 94 7.62 -22.03 -32.10
C TYR A 94 6.24 -22.34 -31.53
N ASP A 95 5.89 -21.73 -30.41
CA ASP A 95 4.56 -21.86 -29.81
C ASP A 95 3.49 -21.02 -30.56
N PRO A 96 2.23 -21.50 -30.59
CA PRO A 96 1.12 -20.82 -31.27
C PRO A 96 0.58 -19.64 -30.47
N ILE A 97 1.46 -18.70 -30.09
CA ILE A 97 1.12 -17.47 -29.38
C ILE A 97 1.35 -16.30 -30.32
N THR A 98 0.27 -15.69 -30.77
CA THR A 98 0.32 -14.51 -31.62
C THR A 98 0.70 -13.26 -30.82
N GLN A 99 1.27 -12.27 -31.51
CA GLN A 99 1.50 -10.95 -30.90
C GLN A 99 0.17 -10.33 -30.40
N HIS A 100 -0.94 -10.58 -31.09
CA HIS A 100 -2.25 -10.09 -30.67
C HIS A 100 -2.66 -10.66 -29.31
N GLU A 101 -2.44 -11.96 -29.07
CA GLU A 101 -2.72 -12.60 -27.78
C GLU A 101 -1.81 -12.06 -26.67
N TYR A 102 -0.53 -11.80 -26.96
CA TYR A 102 0.37 -11.13 -26.01
C TYR A 102 -0.21 -9.78 -25.55
N PHE A 103 -0.61 -8.92 -26.50
CA PHE A 103 -1.18 -7.62 -26.15
C PHE A 103 -2.60 -7.71 -25.56
N SER A 104 -3.32 -8.80 -25.79
CA SER A 104 -4.59 -9.08 -25.10
C SER A 104 -4.38 -9.34 -23.61
N ILE A 105 -3.35 -10.12 -23.25
CA ILE A 105 -2.98 -10.35 -21.85
C ILE A 105 -2.36 -9.09 -21.24
N TYR A 106 -1.52 -8.37 -21.99
CA TYR A 106 -1.03 -7.05 -21.58
C TYR A 106 -2.20 -6.14 -21.20
N ALA A 107 -3.24 -6.07 -22.03
CA ALA A 107 -4.42 -5.27 -21.76
C ALA A 107 -5.14 -5.71 -20.48
N MET A 108 -5.10 -6.99 -20.08
CA MET A 108 -5.67 -7.48 -18.81
C MET A 108 -4.84 -7.12 -17.56
N LEU A 109 -3.54 -6.84 -17.71
CA LEU A 109 -2.66 -6.45 -16.61
C LEU A 109 -2.33 -4.95 -16.59
N ASN A 110 -2.73 -4.21 -17.62
CA ASN A 110 -2.55 -2.76 -17.74
C ASN A 110 -3.61 -1.92 -17.01
N GLN A 111 -4.00 -2.34 -15.81
CA GLN A 111 -5.07 -1.69 -15.02
C GLN A 111 -4.53 -0.92 -13.82
N SER A 112 -3.20 -0.89 -13.66
CA SER A 112 -2.52 -0.23 -12.56
C SER A 112 -2.04 1.17 -12.96
N ALA A 113 -2.01 2.07 -11.97
CA ALA A 113 -1.44 3.39 -12.10
C ALA A 113 0.04 3.41 -11.65
N ASP A 114 0.85 2.52 -12.23
CA ASP A 114 2.30 2.54 -11.97
C ASP A 114 2.92 3.81 -12.53
N ALA A 115 3.77 4.44 -11.73
CA ALA A 115 4.52 5.64 -12.07
C ALA A 115 5.86 5.60 -11.35
N ASP A 116 6.85 6.34 -11.88
CA ASP A 116 8.19 6.43 -11.28
C ASP A 116 8.14 7.36 -10.07
N ARG A 117 7.73 6.82 -8.93
CA ARG A 117 7.59 7.55 -7.68
C ARG A 117 8.76 7.28 -6.74
N LYS A 118 9.43 8.36 -6.33
CA LYS A 118 10.55 8.31 -5.36
C LYS A 118 10.19 7.68 -4.02
N ASP A 119 8.91 7.67 -3.65
CA ASP A 119 8.38 7.22 -2.37
C ASP A 119 7.65 5.86 -2.43
N GLU A 120 7.68 5.17 -3.57
CA GLU A 120 7.09 3.83 -3.77
C GLU A 120 5.57 3.76 -3.56
N THR A 121 4.88 4.90 -3.51
CA THR A 121 3.44 4.92 -3.29
C THR A 121 2.64 4.32 -4.45
N PRO A 122 1.45 3.75 -4.20
CA PRO A 122 0.83 3.53 -2.88
C PRO A 122 1.51 2.39 -2.10
N VAL A 123 1.54 2.55 -0.77
CA VAL A 123 1.98 1.52 0.18
C VAL A 123 0.78 0.98 0.96
N HIS A 124 0.80 -0.31 1.28
CA HIS A 124 -0.20 -0.93 2.15
C HIS A 124 0.39 -1.16 3.53
N SER A 125 -0.09 -0.38 4.51
CA SER A 125 0.32 -0.54 5.91
C SER A 125 -0.45 -1.69 6.55
N PHE A 126 0.29 -2.58 7.20
CA PHE A 126 -0.26 -3.69 7.99
C PHE A 126 0.51 -3.82 9.31
N PHE A 127 -0.05 -4.58 10.25
CA PHE A 127 0.58 -4.82 11.54
C PHE A 127 1.05 -6.27 11.67
N THR A 128 2.24 -6.49 12.20
CA THR A 128 2.67 -7.83 12.61
C THR A 128 1.79 -8.34 13.76
N GLU A 129 1.82 -9.65 14.03
CA GLU A 129 1.07 -10.24 15.14
C GLU A 129 1.39 -9.57 16.49
N GLY A 130 2.68 -9.33 16.77
CA GLY A 130 3.11 -8.61 17.97
C GLY A 130 2.59 -7.17 18.02
N GLN A 131 2.59 -6.46 16.88
CA GLN A 131 2.03 -5.12 16.79
C GLN A 131 0.51 -5.11 16.95
N ARG A 132 -0.21 -6.11 16.41
CA ARG A 132 -1.66 -6.26 16.60
C ARG A 132 -2.01 -6.50 18.07
N ALA A 133 -1.26 -7.35 18.76
CA ALA A 133 -1.41 -7.58 20.19
C ALA A 133 -1.20 -6.27 20.98
N LYS A 134 -0.13 -5.53 20.67
CA LYS A 134 0.13 -4.25 21.35
C LYS A 134 -0.92 -3.19 21.03
N LYS A 135 -1.39 -3.11 19.78
CA LYS A 135 -2.49 -2.23 19.38
C LYS A 135 -3.75 -2.53 20.18
N SER A 136 -4.13 -3.80 20.30
CA SER A 136 -5.31 -4.19 21.10
C SER A 136 -5.17 -3.82 22.58
N GLU A 137 -3.97 -3.93 23.15
CA GLU A 137 -3.69 -3.48 24.52
C GLU A 137 -3.85 -1.96 24.66
N LEU A 138 -3.24 -1.18 23.75
CA LEU A 138 -3.32 0.28 23.74
C LEU A 138 -4.76 0.78 23.51
N GLU A 139 -5.54 0.11 22.65
CA GLU A 139 -6.95 0.45 22.44
C GLU A 139 -7.80 0.24 23.71
N LYS A 140 -7.50 -0.79 24.50
CA LYS A 140 -8.15 -1.00 25.80
C LYS A 140 -7.76 0.08 26.80
N GLU A 141 -6.48 0.47 26.81
CA GLU A 141 -5.98 1.55 27.67
C GLU A 141 -6.62 2.90 27.31
N ILE A 142 -6.66 3.24 26.02
CA ILE A 142 -7.33 4.45 25.51
C ILE A 142 -8.79 4.44 25.93
N SER A 143 -9.52 3.35 25.69
CA SER A 143 -10.94 3.25 26.08
C SER A 143 -11.15 3.40 27.60
N SER A 144 -10.22 2.88 28.41
CA SER A 144 -10.22 3.08 29.87
C SER A 144 -10.02 4.54 30.24
N MET A 145 -9.03 5.21 29.63
CA MET A 145 -8.74 6.61 29.85
C MET A 145 -9.89 7.51 29.40
N GLU A 146 -10.46 7.25 28.23
CA GLU A 146 -11.62 7.98 27.69
C GLU A 146 -12.83 7.89 28.64
N LYS A 147 -13.11 6.72 29.23
CA LYS A 147 -14.15 6.58 30.26
C LYS A 147 -13.86 7.43 31.50
N ARG A 148 -12.59 7.55 31.90
CA ARG A 148 -12.16 8.46 32.98
C ARG A 148 -12.47 9.91 32.61
N PHE A 149 -12.16 10.32 31.38
CA PHE A 149 -12.40 11.69 30.91
C PHE A 149 -13.88 12.00 30.70
N ALA A 150 -14.71 11.01 30.39
CA ALA A 150 -16.17 11.18 30.25
C ALA A 150 -16.88 11.48 31.59
N SER A 151 -16.26 11.16 32.73
CA SER A 151 -16.74 11.51 34.07
C SER A 151 -15.61 12.17 34.85
N PRO A 152 -15.26 13.42 34.52
CA PRO A 152 -14.09 14.08 35.08
C PRO A 152 -14.24 14.25 36.59
N ASP A 153 -13.22 13.83 37.33
CA ASP A 153 -13.14 14.05 38.76
C ASP A 153 -13.20 15.57 39.02
N PRO A 154 -14.10 16.07 39.89
CA PRO A 154 -14.15 17.48 40.26
C PRO A 154 -12.79 18.04 40.72
N ALA A 155 -11.91 17.19 41.28
CA ALA A 155 -10.55 17.57 41.64
C ALA A 155 -9.67 17.92 40.43
N TRP A 156 -9.92 17.35 39.24
CA TRP A 156 -9.17 17.71 38.01
C TRP A 156 -9.51 19.11 37.53
N LEU A 157 -10.70 19.62 37.87
CA LEU A 157 -11.12 21.00 37.62
C LEU A 157 -10.75 21.93 38.79
N GLY A 158 -9.98 21.43 39.76
CA GLY A 158 -9.48 22.21 40.88
C GLY A 158 -8.71 23.44 40.39
N GLY A 159 -9.16 24.62 40.77
CA GLY A 159 -8.56 25.89 40.32
C GLY A 159 -8.99 26.36 38.93
N LEU A 160 -9.82 25.61 38.19
CA LEU A 160 -10.36 26.06 36.90
C LEU A 160 -11.18 27.34 37.05
N SER A 161 -12.03 27.42 38.08
CA SER A 161 -12.82 28.61 38.36
C SER A 161 -11.96 29.82 38.72
N LYS A 162 -10.84 29.60 39.42
CA LYS A 162 -9.87 30.65 39.74
C LYS A 162 -9.11 31.10 38.50
N TRP A 163 -8.61 30.14 37.71
CA TRP A 163 -7.94 30.42 36.44
C TRP A 163 -8.86 31.17 35.47
N ASP A 164 -10.11 30.76 35.30
CA ASP A 164 -11.09 31.42 34.41
C ASP A 164 -11.42 32.84 34.87
N ALA A 165 -11.45 33.08 36.18
CA ALA A 165 -11.63 34.41 36.75
C ALA A 165 -10.40 35.31 36.57
N GLU A 166 -9.19 34.74 36.62
CA GLU A 166 -7.92 35.45 36.47
C GLU A 166 -7.43 35.52 35.00
N PHE A 167 -8.07 34.79 34.08
CA PHE A 167 -7.63 34.70 32.69
C PHE A 167 -7.84 36.04 31.95
N PRO A 168 -6.82 36.59 31.28
CA PRO A 168 -6.95 37.83 30.52
C PRO A 168 -7.93 37.64 29.35
N ARG A 169 -9.11 38.26 29.45
CA ARG A 169 -10.12 38.20 28.37
C ARG A 169 -9.77 39.08 27.18
N ASP A 170 -8.98 40.11 27.41
CA ASP A 170 -8.38 40.92 26.36
C ASP A 170 -6.98 40.38 26.07
N LEU A 171 -6.89 39.51 25.07
CA LEU A 171 -5.61 38.95 24.60
C LEU A 171 -4.78 39.97 23.81
N ARG A 172 -5.30 41.18 23.57
CA ARG A 172 -4.69 42.20 22.72
C ARG A 172 -4.15 41.61 21.42
N TRP A 173 -4.96 40.74 20.81
CA TRP A 173 -4.58 40.08 19.57
C TRP A 173 -4.50 41.11 18.45
N GLU A 174 -3.28 41.54 18.15
CA GLU A 174 -3.00 42.37 16.99
C GLU A 174 -2.76 41.46 15.80
N THR A 175 -3.62 41.59 14.78
CA THR A 175 -3.39 40.89 13.51
C THR A 175 -2.14 41.50 12.87
N PRO A 176 -1.06 40.72 12.64
CA PRO A 176 0.13 41.25 11.99
C PRO A 176 -0.26 41.81 10.62
N LYS A 177 0.00 43.10 10.40
CA LYS A 177 -0.14 43.70 9.08
C LYS A 177 1.21 43.58 8.38
N PRO A 178 1.33 42.76 7.32
CA PRO A 178 2.58 42.69 6.59
C PRO A 178 2.89 44.06 5.96
N ASP A 179 4.01 44.66 6.35
CA ASP A 179 4.42 46.00 5.88
C ASP A 179 4.72 46.00 4.36
N LYS A 180 5.15 44.87 3.81
CA LYS A 180 5.34 44.65 2.37
C LYS A 180 5.03 43.20 2.02
N VAL A 181 4.21 43.02 0.99
CA VAL A 181 4.11 41.76 0.26
C VAL A 181 5.01 41.90 -0.96
N ALA A 182 6.18 41.28 -0.91
CA ALA A 182 7.03 41.17 -2.10
C ALA A 182 6.38 40.14 -3.02
N MET A 183 5.81 40.59 -4.14
CA MET A 183 5.49 39.71 -5.27
C MET A 183 6.80 39.45 -6.02
N THR A 184 7.31 38.22 -5.90
CA THR A 184 8.30 37.66 -6.86
C THR A 184 7.57 36.90 -7.94
#